data_AF-A0A9X3IY03-F1
#
_entry.id   AF-A0A9X3IY03-F1
#
_cell.length_a   1.000
_cell.length_b   1.000
_cell.length_c   1.000
_cell.angle_alpha   90.00
_cell.angle_beta   90.00
_cell.angle_gamma   90.00
#
_symmetry.space_group_name_H-M   'P 1'
#
loop_
_entity.id
_entity.type
_entity.pdbx_description
1 polymer ?
#
loop_
_entity_poly.entity_id
_entity_poly.type
_entity_poly.pdbx_seq_one_letter_code
_entity_poly.pdbx_strand_id
1 'polypeptide(L)'
;MLRPFGEGEGLPRDAYVSPAVHQWELGAFLDDAWVCVGRAQALDQVGAQRAIRAGREGVLLVRDRSGEIRGFFNVCRHRAHELVQVGECVRGGQIRCPYHGWVYELDGALRGQRREQEPRGLVPVRVEIWRGFVFVNLSGAAVPLAEWLGDLDALTAAHDLGSLQIAATHSYELVANWKLVVENYHECYHCPLIHPQLCRVSPPGSGQNYAGAGAWIGGPMQLMADVETMSFDGKSGGLPLPRLSAEQRRSVFYYGVGANLLLSLHPDYVLTHRLEPLAPDRTRVECQWLFHPDAIAAPGFSPAYAVDFWDMTNRQDWRAVERAARGVVARLSARRVRPARAGGLRVRDPRGPRLPRRRLGPLARDGVAQAGGERRRGESPRRGGIPTTCPFGHVPWRARPAAARLVALRSLACAPAARLRPHIGPPRPAEPAILPPHARPPPYRVHRVDRRCSGVDRVRHRLREEVDGRARAGADRQQRARRAARRARRPARAGDPAGADRGRLRGRHLRRGRAGRPLRRGEAGQAL
;
A
#
# COMPACT_ATOMS: atom_id res chain seq x y z
N MET A 1 2.44 -23.67 -17.93
CA MET A 1 1.01 -24.00 -17.76
C MET A 1 0.78 -24.22 -16.28
N LEU A 2 -0.27 -23.63 -15.69
CA LEU A 2 -0.62 -23.89 -14.29
C LEU A 2 -1.20 -25.31 -14.17
N ARG A 3 -0.96 -25.98 -13.04
CA ARG A 3 -1.55 -27.30 -12.76
C ARG A 3 -2.99 -27.17 -12.26
N PRO A 4 -3.84 -28.21 -12.41
CA PRO A 4 -5.17 -28.23 -11.80
C PRO A 4 -5.17 -28.02 -10.28
N PHE A 5 -6.31 -27.59 -9.74
CA PHE A 5 -6.54 -27.53 -8.30
C PHE A 5 -6.36 -28.93 -7.68
N GLY A 6 -5.63 -29.02 -6.57
CA GLY A 6 -5.25 -30.28 -5.93
C GLY A 6 -3.95 -30.92 -6.43
N GLU A 7 -3.42 -30.49 -7.59
CA GLU A 7 -2.15 -30.97 -8.17
C GLU A 7 -0.99 -29.95 -8.06
N GLY A 8 -1.28 -28.77 -7.52
CA GLY A 8 -0.30 -27.73 -7.25
C GLY A 8 0.82 -28.18 -6.29
N GLU A 9 1.91 -27.43 -6.27
CA GLU A 9 3.02 -27.55 -5.32
C GLU A 9 3.36 -26.13 -4.85
N GLY A 10 3.97 -25.99 -3.66
CA GLY A 10 4.53 -24.71 -3.24
C GLY A 10 5.58 -24.20 -4.23
N LEU A 11 5.78 -22.88 -4.29
CA LEU A 11 6.73 -22.27 -5.22
C LEU A 11 8.16 -22.79 -4.95
N PRO A 12 9.05 -22.81 -5.97
CA PRO A 12 10.45 -23.12 -5.74
C PRO A 12 11.08 -22.11 -4.79
N ARG A 13 12.02 -22.55 -3.95
CA ARG A 13 12.78 -21.74 -2.98
C ARG A 13 13.13 -20.34 -3.49
N ASP A 14 13.68 -20.25 -4.69
CA ASP A 14 14.19 -19.01 -5.27
C ASP A 14 13.11 -17.95 -5.50
N ALA A 15 11.84 -18.34 -5.63
CA ALA A 15 10.72 -17.39 -5.67
C ALA A 15 10.61 -16.56 -4.38
N TYR A 16 11.02 -17.10 -3.24
CA TYR A 16 10.93 -16.42 -1.94
C TYR A 16 12.21 -15.67 -1.55
N VAL A 17 13.37 -16.05 -2.11
CA VAL A 17 14.68 -15.58 -1.60
C VAL A 17 15.58 -14.92 -2.64
N SER A 18 15.28 -15.05 -3.93
CA SER A 18 16.14 -14.48 -4.99
C SER A 18 15.88 -12.98 -5.15
N PRO A 19 16.92 -12.12 -5.02
CA PRO A 19 16.79 -10.69 -5.33
C PRO A 19 16.39 -10.44 -6.78
N ALA A 20 16.83 -11.29 -7.72
CA ALA A 20 16.49 -11.17 -9.14
C ALA A 20 15.00 -11.49 -9.39
N VAL A 21 14.44 -12.51 -8.72
CA VAL A 21 13.01 -12.81 -8.82
C VAL A 21 12.18 -11.70 -8.16
N HIS A 22 12.58 -11.23 -6.98
CA HIS A 22 11.89 -10.11 -6.34
C HIS A 22 11.90 -8.84 -7.20
N GLN A 23 13.03 -8.47 -7.80
CA GLN A 23 13.08 -7.34 -8.74
C GLN A 23 12.18 -7.56 -9.95
N TRP A 24 12.13 -8.78 -10.51
CA TRP A 24 11.19 -9.12 -11.58
C TRP A 24 9.73 -8.99 -11.11
N GLU A 25 9.35 -9.48 -9.94
CA GLU A 25 8.02 -9.34 -9.34
C GLU A 25 7.60 -7.87 -9.19
N LEU A 26 8.50 -7.00 -8.68
CA LEU A 26 8.16 -5.59 -8.53
C LEU A 26 7.81 -4.94 -9.88
N GLY A 27 8.44 -5.32 -10.99
CA GLY A 27 8.16 -4.75 -12.31
C GLY A 27 7.06 -5.46 -13.09
N ALA A 28 7.31 -6.71 -13.45
CA ALA A 28 6.45 -7.49 -14.34
C ALA A 28 5.14 -7.98 -13.66
N PHE A 29 4.95 -7.68 -12.37
CA PHE A 29 3.73 -8.03 -11.64
C PHE A 29 3.14 -6.85 -10.85
N LEU A 30 3.93 -6.04 -10.13
CA LEU A 30 3.38 -4.87 -9.42
C LEU A 30 3.30 -3.61 -10.28
N ASP A 31 4.34 -3.24 -11.03
CA ASP A 31 4.28 -2.05 -11.90
C ASP A 31 3.23 -2.24 -13.03
N ASP A 32 3.07 -3.48 -13.52
CA ASP A 32 2.11 -3.85 -14.58
C ASP A 32 0.65 -4.07 -14.12
N ALA A 33 0.39 -4.34 -12.83
CA ALA A 33 -0.96 -4.57 -12.31
C ALA A 33 -1.56 -3.33 -11.63
N TRP A 34 -2.78 -3.49 -11.10
CA TRP A 34 -3.37 -2.53 -10.16
C TRP A 34 -2.90 -2.82 -8.74
N VAL A 35 -2.26 -1.84 -8.11
CA VAL A 35 -1.71 -1.92 -6.75
C VAL A 35 -2.50 -1.02 -5.83
N CYS A 36 -3.03 -1.55 -4.73
CA CYS A 36 -3.70 -0.75 -3.70
C CYS A 36 -2.67 0.05 -2.90
N VAL A 37 -2.86 1.37 -2.84
CA VAL A 37 -2.00 2.30 -2.09
C VAL A 37 -2.72 2.93 -0.88
N GLY A 38 -3.88 2.39 -0.50
CA GLY A 38 -4.62 2.75 0.72
C GLY A 38 -5.97 3.40 0.46
N ARG A 39 -6.48 4.16 1.44
CA ARG A 39 -7.81 4.80 1.39
C ARG A 39 -7.74 6.24 0.85
N ALA A 40 -8.74 6.62 0.06
CA ALA A 40 -8.93 8.00 -0.44
C ALA A 40 -9.13 9.03 0.70
N GLN A 41 -9.54 8.57 1.88
CA GLN A 41 -9.63 9.34 3.13
C GLN A 41 -8.28 9.91 3.61
N ALA A 42 -7.14 9.36 3.17
CA ALA A 42 -5.81 9.92 3.45
C ALA A 42 -5.49 11.19 2.62
N LEU A 43 -6.36 11.51 1.65
CA LEU A 43 -6.31 12.69 0.80
C LEU A 43 -7.69 13.36 0.91
N ASP A 44 -8.04 13.86 2.09
CA ASP A 44 -9.40 14.32 2.44
C ASP A 44 -9.83 15.60 1.71
N GLN A 45 -8.89 16.47 1.36
CA GLN A 45 -9.19 17.84 0.90
C GLN A 45 -8.30 18.32 -0.26
N VAL A 46 -8.78 19.31 -1.01
CA VAL A 46 -8.05 19.95 -2.12
C VAL A 46 -6.64 20.40 -1.67
N GLY A 47 -5.65 20.06 -2.49
CA GLY A 47 -4.24 20.33 -2.24
C GLY A 47 -3.57 19.39 -1.24
N ALA A 48 -4.26 18.36 -0.72
CA ALA A 48 -3.62 17.27 -0.01
C ALA A 48 -2.75 16.45 -0.96
N GLN A 49 -1.53 16.13 -0.55
CA GLN A 49 -0.53 15.43 -1.33
C GLN A 49 0.10 14.34 -0.45
N ARG A 50 0.30 13.13 -1.00
CA ARG A 50 0.90 12.00 -0.29
C ARG A 50 1.87 11.26 -1.20
N ALA A 51 3.13 11.14 -0.77
CA ALA A 51 4.10 10.29 -1.44
C ALA A 51 4.03 8.87 -0.89
N ILE A 52 3.92 7.89 -1.77
CA ILE A 52 3.79 6.47 -1.42
C ILE A 52 4.57 5.61 -2.42
N ARG A 53 4.97 4.40 -2.01
CA ARG A 53 5.57 3.43 -2.91
C ARG A 53 4.50 2.58 -3.57
N ALA A 54 4.64 2.36 -4.86
CA ALA A 54 3.92 1.34 -5.61
C ALA A 54 4.93 0.59 -6.47
N GLY A 55 4.93 -0.75 -6.41
CA GLY A 55 5.93 -1.56 -7.10
C GLY A 55 7.37 -1.08 -6.82
N ARG A 56 8.10 -0.68 -7.86
CA ARG A 56 9.46 -0.12 -7.74
C ARG A 56 9.52 1.38 -7.45
N GLU A 57 8.42 2.11 -7.69
CA GLU A 57 8.44 3.55 -7.92
C GLU A 57 7.82 4.36 -6.77
N GLY A 58 8.28 5.61 -6.66
CA GLY A 58 7.64 6.62 -5.82
C GLY A 58 6.49 7.28 -6.58
N VAL A 59 5.28 7.22 -6.03
CA VAL A 59 4.09 7.89 -6.58
C VAL A 59 3.68 9.04 -5.66
N LEU A 60 3.51 10.23 -6.24
CA LEU A 60 2.90 11.37 -5.58
C LEU A 60 1.41 11.40 -5.93
N LEU A 61 0.56 11.07 -4.96
CA LEU A 61 -0.88 11.25 -5.06
C LEU A 61 -1.26 12.67 -4.64
N VAL A 62 -2.20 13.28 -5.35
CA VAL A 62 -2.64 14.67 -5.13
C VAL A 62 -4.16 14.74 -5.27
N ARG A 63 -4.87 15.35 -4.31
CA ARG A 63 -6.24 15.81 -4.57
C ARG A 63 -6.18 17.19 -5.22
N ASP A 64 -6.65 17.29 -6.46
CA ASP A 64 -6.55 18.50 -7.26
C ASP A 64 -7.66 19.53 -6.95
N ARG A 65 -7.82 20.54 -7.81
CA ARG A 65 -8.81 21.62 -7.64
C ARG A 65 -10.25 21.22 -8.01
N SER A 66 -10.46 20.22 -8.87
CA SER A 66 -11.83 19.68 -9.11
C SER A 66 -12.24 18.68 -8.02
N GLY A 67 -11.26 18.22 -7.23
CA GLY A 67 -11.46 17.25 -6.16
C GLY A 67 -11.12 15.82 -6.58
N GLU A 68 -10.59 15.61 -7.78
CA GLU A 68 -10.10 14.31 -8.23
C GLU A 68 -8.78 13.95 -7.56
N ILE A 69 -8.54 12.65 -7.31
CA ILE A 69 -7.20 12.17 -6.92
C ILE A 69 -6.42 11.84 -8.19
N ARG A 70 -5.35 12.59 -8.43
CA ARG A 70 -4.37 12.33 -9.49
C ARG A 70 -3.13 11.65 -8.90
N GLY A 71 -2.38 10.95 -9.74
CA GLY A 71 -1.11 10.34 -9.40
C GLY A 71 -0.03 10.74 -10.40
N PHE A 72 1.18 10.93 -9.91
CA PHE A 72 2.36 11.24 -10.72
C PHE A 72 3.55 10.43 -10.23
N PHE A 73 4.51 10.14 -11.11
CA PHE A 73 5.83 9.73 -10.64
C PHE A 73 6.42 10.87 -9.78
N ASN A 74 6.91 10.54 -8.59
CA ASN A 74 7.32 11.47 -7.53
C ASN A 74 8.67 12.15 -7.82
N VAL A 75 8.90 12.58 -9.07
CA VAL A 75 10.21 12.92 -9.61
C VAL A 75 10.13 14.26 -10.34
N CYS A 76 10.87 15.26 -9.84
CA CYS A 76 10.96 16.57 -10.46
C CYS A 76 11.65 16.49 -11.83
N ARG A 77 10.97 16.95 -12.88
CA ARG A 77 11.45 17.01 -14.27
C ARG A 77 12.65 17.94 -14.53
N HIS A 78 13.18 18.62 -13.52
CA HIS A 78 14.41 19.42 -13.65
C HIS A 78 15.67 18.57 -13.54
N ARG A 79 15.87 17.89 -12.41
CA ARG A 79 17.07 17.09 -12.07
C ARG A 79 16.73 15.87 -11.21
N ALA A 80 15.61 15.22 -11.51
CA ALA A 80 15.14 13.97 -10.89
C ALA A 80 15.04 13.97 -9.34
N HIS A 81 14.88 15.14 -8.71
CA HIS A 81 14.72 15.22 -7.26
C HIS A 81 13.33 14.73 -6.82
N GLU A 82 13.27 13.94 -5.75
CA GLU A 82 12.02 13.49 -5.14
C GLU A 82 11.16 14.71 -4.72
N LEU A 83 9.87 14.77 -5.06
CA LEU A 83 9.07 15.97 -4.78
C LEU A 83 8.64 16.06 -3.32
N VAL A 84 8.22 14.93 -2.75
CA VAL A 84 7.82 14.74 -1.35
C VAL A 84 8.38 13.38 -0.91
N GLN A 85 8.99 13.27 0.27
CA GLN A 85 9.63 12.01 0.67
C GLN A 85 8.60 10.88 0.79
N VAL A 86 8.84 9.70 0.19
CA VAL A 86 7.93 8.54 0.31
C VAL A 86 7.62 8.23 1.78
N GLY A 87 6.32 8.19 2.11
CA GLY A 87 5.79 8.06 3.46
C GLY A 87 5.27 9.37 4.06
N GLU A 88 5.63 10.52 3.50
CA GLU A 88 5.15 11.84 3.95
C GLU A 88 3.85 12.28 3.28
N CYS A 89 3.09 13.08 4.02
CA CYS A 89 1.95 13.84 3.53
C CYS A 89 2.28 15.34 3.64
N VAL A 90 1.94 16.11 2.61
CA VAL A 90 2.04 17.58 2.61
C VAL A 90 0.73 18.19 2.10
N ARG A 91 0.53 19.49 2.32
CA ARG A 91 -0.63 20.22 1.78
C ARG A 91 -0.20 21.56 1.20
N GLY A 92 -0.69 21.85 0.01
CA GLY A 92 -0.44 23.12 -0.68
C GLY A 92 -1.27 23.25 -1.95
N GLY A 93 -1.52 24.48 -2.38
CA GLY A 93 -2.25 24.76 -3.63
C GLY A 93 -1.46 24.47 -4.91
N GLN A 94 -0.19 24.07 -4.78
CA GLN A 94 0.78 23.76 -5.84
C GLN A 94 1.74 22.67 -5.31
N ILE A 95 2.41 21.95 -6.22
CA ILE A 95 3.47 20.99 -5.91
C ILE A 95 4.81 21.71 -6.12
N ARG A 96 5.66 21.82 -5.10
CA ARG A 96 6.92 22.57 -5.19
C ARG A 96 8.13 21.66 -4.93
N CYS A 97 9.00 21.53 -5.93
CA CYS A 97 10.26 20.82 -5.79
C CYS A 97 11.16 21.54 -4.75
N PRO A 98 11.61 20.86 -3.68
CA PRO A 98 12.36 21.50 -2.60
C PRO A 98 13.78 21.93 -3.01
N TYR A 99 14.35 21.31 -4.06
CA TYR A 99 15.74 21.56 -4.47
C TYR A 99 15.93 22.91 -5.18
N HIS A 100 15.16 23.16 -6.24
CA HIS A 100 15.32 24.35 -7.10
C HIS A 100 14.05 25.20 -7.19
N GLY A 101 13.03 24.90 -6.38
CA GLY A 101 11.80 25.67 -6.31
C GLY A 101 10.91 25.60 -7.56
N TRP A 102 11.12 24.64 -8.46
CA TRP A 102 10.20 24.37 -9.58
C TRP A 102 8.79 24.11 -9.05
N VAL A 103 7.79 24.74 -9.67
CA VAL A 103 6.39 24.72 -9.23
C VAL A 103 5.54 24.07 -10.30
N TYR A 104 4.77 23.06 -9.89
CA TYR A 104 3.74 22.45 -10.71
C TYR A 104 2.36 22.79 -10.12
N GLU A 105 1.36 22.94 -10.96
CA GLU A 105 -0.03 22.93 -10.52
C GLU A 105 -0.45 21.53 -10.05
N LEU A 106 -1.61 21.40 -9.42
CA LEU A 106 -2.08 20.12 -8.84
C LEU A 106 -2.49 19.08 -9.91
N ASP A 107 -2.60 19.49 -11.17
CA ASP A 107 -2.75 18.64 -12.35
C ASP A 107 -1.40 18.15 -12.94
N GLY A 108 -0.28 18.57 -12.33
CA GLY A 108 1.07 18.24 -12.75
C GLY A 108 1.67 19.19 -13.80
N ALA A 109 0.93 20.17 -14.32
CA ALA A 109 1.44 21.13 -15.31
C ALA A 109 2.56 22.01 -14.71
N LEU A 110 3.66 22.21 -15.45
CA LEU A 110 4.76 23.08 -15.01
C LEU A 110 4.35 24.55 -15.11
N ARG A 111 4.35 25.27 -13.98
CA ARG A 111 3.97 26.67 -13.94
C ARG A 111 4.99 27.54 -14.67
N GLY A 112 4.49 28.40 -15.58
CA GLY A 112 5.32 29.31 -16.37
C GLY A 112 6.00 28.67 -17.59
N GLN A 113 5.70 27.39 -17.88
CA GLN A 113 6.09 26.77 -19.14
C GLN A 113 5.41 27.47 -20.33
N ARG A 114 6.19 27.83 -21.36
CA ARG A 114 5.64 28.34 -22.63
C ARG A 114 5.23 27.19 -23.54
N ARG A 115 4.24 27.43 -24.41
CA ARG A 115 3.64 26.39 -25.27
C ARG A 115 4.61 25.85 -26.33
N GLU A 116 5.64 26.61 -26.70
CA GLU A 116 6.67 26.19 -27.66
C GLU A 116 7.81 25.37 -27.01
N GLN A 117 7.78 25.15 -25.69
CA GLN A 117 8.81 24.41 -24.96
C GLN A 117 8.42 22.94 -24.76
N GLU A 118 9.38 22.03 -24.98
CA GLU A 118 9.30 20.60 -24.64
C GLU A 118 8.59 20.34 -23.29
N PRO A 119 7.50 19.55 -23.22
CA PRO A 119 6.64 19.47 -22.05
C PRO A 119 7.37 18.87 -20.83
N ARG A 120 7.45 19.68 -19.76
CA ARG A 120 8.15 19.35 -18.50
C ARG A 120 7.22 19.28 -17.29
N GLY A 121 5.91 19.14 -17.51
CA GLY A 121 4.96 18.73 -16.48
C GLY A 121 5.28 17.34 -15.91
N LEU A 122 4.74 17.03 -14.73
CA LEU A 122 4.93 15.73 -14.08
C LEU A 122 4.40 14.60 -14.97
N VAL A 123 5.06 13.44 -14.93
CA VAL A 123 4.60 12.25 -15.68
C VAL A 123 3.46 11.62 -14.87
N PRO A 124 2.25 11.47 -15.43
CA PRO A 124 1.12 10.92 -14.72
C PRO A 124 1.26 9.41 -14.52
N VAL A 125 0.62 8.91 -13.47
CA VAL A 125 0.38 7.49 -13.17
C VAL A 125 -1.13 7.28 -13.22
N ARG A 126 -1.61 6.14 -13.74
CA ARG A 126 -3.05 5.86 -13.73
C ARG A 126 -3.52 5.64 -12.30
N VAL A 127 -4.60 6.32 -11.92
CA VAL A 127 -5.24 6.19 -10.61
C VAL A 127 -6.73 5.93 -10.82
N GLU A 128 -7.25 4.89 -10.18
CA GLU A 128 -8.68 4.58 -10.14
C GLU A 128 -9.09 4.29 -8.69
N ILE A 129 -10.31 4.68 -8.31
CA ILE A 129 -10.82 4.56 -6.93
C ILE A 129 -11.95 3.53 -6.90
N TRP A 130 -11.73 2.41 -6.20
CA TRP A 130 -12.76 1.39 -5.96
C TRP A 130 -13.24 1.44 -4.52
N ARG A 131 -14.51 1.78 -4.30
CA ARG A 131 -15.17 1.83 -2.97
C ARG A 131 -14.30 2.48 -1.87
N GLY A 132 -13.65 3.60 -2.21
CA GLY A 132 -12.79 4.37 -1.31
C GLY A 132 -11.35 3.87 -1.16
N PHE A 133 -10.97 2.76 -1.79
CA PHE A 133 -9.57 2.33 -1.96
C PHE A 133 -8.98 2.96 -3.23
N VAL A 134 -7.77 3.48 -3.13
CA VAL A 134 -7.02 4.06 -4.25
C VAL A 134 -6.10 2.98 -4.82
N PHE A 135 -6.25 2.71 -6.11
CA PHE A 135 -5.36 1.83 -6.87
C PHE A 135 -4.55 2.65 -7.87
N VAL A 136 -3.32 2.21 -8.11
CA VAL A 136 -2.44 2.78 -9.13
C VAL A 136 -1.96 1.70 -10.09
N ASN A 137 -1.73 2.07 -11.35
CA ASN A 137 -1.07 1.23 -12.35
C ASN A 137 0.05 2.02 -13.01
N LEU A 138 1.28 1.52 -12.92
CA LEU A 138 2.49 2.26 -13.30
C LEU A 138 2.84 2.11 -14.78
N SER A 139 2.58 0.94 -15.37
CA SER A 139 2.76 0.73 -16.81
C SER A 139 1.75 1.49 -17.66
N GLY A 140 0.62 1.89 -17.07
CA GLY A 140 -0.51 2.54 -17.75
C GLY A 140 -1.35 1.59 -18.62
N ALA A 141 -0.87 0.36 -18.84
CA ALA A 141 -1.38 -0.58 -19.84
C ALA A 141 -2.42 -1.57 -19.31
N ALA A 142 -2.74 -1.57 -18.01
CA ALA A 142 -3.75 -2.45 -17.45
C ALA A 142 -5.16 -2.15 -18.02
N VAL A 143 -6.01 -3.18 -18.07
CA VAL A 143 -7.46 -2.99 -18.30
C VAL A 143 -8.05 -2.08 -17.19
N PRO A 144 -9.20 -1.40 -17.42
CA PRO A 144 -9.85 -0.59 -16.39
C PRO A 144 -10.03 -1.34 -15.07
N LEU A 145 -9.93 -0.65 -13.93
CA LEU A 145 -9.94 -1.30 -12.60
C LEU A 145 -11.22 -2.12 -12.39
N ALA A 146 -12.37 -1.62 -12.87
CA ALA A 146 -13.64 -2.35 -12.80
C ALA A 146 -13.63 -3.69 -13.56
N GLU A 147 -12.98 -3.76 -14.73
CA GLU A 147 -12.80 -5.00 -15.49
C GLU A 147 -11.83 -5.95 -14.77
N TRP A 148 -10.73 -5.41 -14.24
CA TRP A 148 -9.73 -6.17 -13.50
C TRP A 148 -10.26 -6.76 -12.18
N LEU A 149 -11.15 -6.05 -11.49
CA LEU A 149 -11.83 -6.54 -10.28
C LEU A 149 -12.94 -7.56 -10.58
N GLY A 150 -13.51 -7.51 -11.79
CA GLY A 150 -14.60 -8.39 -12.23
C GLY A 150 -15.81 -8.37 -11.29
N ASP A 151 -16.21 -9.54 -10.77
CA ASP A 151 -17.41 -9.67 -9.93
C ASP A 151 -17.21 -9.34 -8.44
N LEU A 152 -15.99 -8.99 -8.00
CA LEU A 152 -15.71 -8.62 -6.61
C LEU A 152 -16.54 -7.42 -6.14
N ASP A 153 -16.83 -6.46 -7.03
CA ASP A 153 -17.64 -5.30 -6.67
C ASP A 153 -19.06 -5.68 -6.23
N ALA A 154 -19.67 -6.65 -6.93
CA ALA A 154 -21.00 -7.16 -6.61
C ALA A 154 -20.98 -8.00 -5.31
N LEU A 155 -19.95 -8.85 -5.13
CA LEU A 155 -19.79 -9.66 -3.93
C LEU A 155 -19.60 -8.83 -2.66
N THR A 156 -18.93 -7.67 -2.77
CA THR A 156 -18.65 -6.78 -1.64
C THR A 156 -19.69 -5.68 -1.43
N ALA A 157 -20.68 -5.55 -2.33
CA ALA A 157 -21.64 -4.44 -2.34
C ALA A 157 -22.42 -4.25 -1.02
N ALA A 158 -22.78 -5.34 -0.36
CA ALA A 158 -23.54 -5.34 0.90
C ALA A 158 -22.72 -4.84 2.11
N HIS A 159 -21.38 -4.85 2.05
CA HIS A 159 -20.51 -4.31 3.10
C HIS A 159 -20.24 -2.81 2.94
N ASP A 160 -20.69 -2.20 1.83
CA ASP A 160 -20.62 -0.76 1.55
C ASP A 160 -19.25 -0.10 1.82
N LEU A 161 -18.16 -0.74 1.39
CA LEU A 161 -16.78 -0.35 1.74
C LEU A 161 -16.42 1.14 1.49
N GLY A 162 -17.19 1.84 0.65
CA GLY A 162 -17.05 3.27 0.38
C GLY A 162 -17.43 4.18 1.55
N SER A 163 -18.44 3.83 2.35
CA SER A 163 -18.92 4.65 3.48
C SER A 163 -18.09 4.46 4.76
N LEU A 164 -17.37 3.35 4.88
CA LEU A 164 -16.63 2.99 6.09
C LEU A 164 -15.44 3.93 6.38
N GLN A 165 -15.19 4.16 7.66
CA GLN A 165 -14.10 5.01 8.16
C GLN A 165 -13.09 4.20 8.99
N ILE A 166 -11.80 4.54 8.85
CA ILE A 166 -10.69 3.88 9.56
C ILE A 166 -10.74 4.22 11.06
N ALA A 167 -11.22 3.30 11.92
CA ALA A 167 -11.21 3.50 13.37
C ALA A 167 -9.83 3.25 13.99
N ALA A 168 -9.05 2.32 13.44
CA ALA A 168 -7.69 2.01 13.90
C ALA A 168 -6.77 1.60 12.73
N THR A 169 -5.47 1.87 12.89
CA THR A 169 -4.40 1.45 11.97
C THR A 169 -3.20 0.92 12.75
N HIS A 170 -2.80 -0.32 12.47
CA HIS A 170 -1.54 -0.93 12.94
C HIS A 170 -0.61 -1.13 11.75
N SER A 171 0.70 -1.08 11.97
CA SER A 171 1.70 -1.45 10.96
C SER A 171 2.71 -2.41 11.56
N TYR A 172 3.07 -3.43 10.77
CA TYR A 172 4.04 -4.46 11.10
C TYR A 172 5.09 -4.51 10.00
N GLU A 173 6.35 -4.74 10.35
CA GLU A 173 7.42 -5.05 9.39
C GLU A 173 7.92 -6.47 9.70
N LEU A 174 7.85 -7.35 8.70
CA LEU A 174 8.02 -8.79 8.84
C LEU A 174 9.31 -9.24 8.17
N VAL A 175 10.04 -10.17 8.80
CA VAL A 175 11.21 -10.85 8.24
C VAL A 175 10.74 -12.02 7.34
N ALA A 176 10.02 -11.71 6.28
CA ALA A 176 9.46 -12.67 5.33
C ALA A 176 9.19 -12.09 3.94
N ASN A 177 9.20 -12.96 2.93
CA ASN A 177 8.70 -12.64 1.59
C ASN A 177 7.18 -12.43 1.60
N TRP A 178 6.70 -11.47 0.82
CA TRP A 178 5.29 -11.09 0.76
C TRP A 178 4.37 -12.25 0.39
N LYS A 179 4.84 -13.19 -0.44
CA LYS A 179 4.04 -14.37 -0.85
C LYS A 179 3.72 -15.29 0.32
N LEU A 180 4.61 -15.41 1.32
CA LEU A 180 4.34 -16.22 2.51
C LEU A 180 3.22 -15.63 3.38
N VAL A 181 3.02 -14.30 3.36
CA VAL A 181 1.88 -13.64 4.01
C VAL A 181 0.58 -13.96 3.28
N VAL A 182 0.59 -13.89 1.95
CA VAL A 182 -0.57 -14.21 1.10
C VAL A 182 -0.93 -15.70 1.18
N GLU A 183 0.06 -16.59 1.15
CA GLU A 183 -0.12 -18.04 1.32
C GLU A 183 -0.76 -18.37 2.68
N ASN A 184 -0.24 -17.79 3.77
CA ASN A 184 -0.79 -17.97 5.12
C ASN A 184 -2.24 -17.46 5.23
N TYR A 185 -2.59 -16.33 4.60
CA TYR A 185 -3.95 -15.78 4.64
C TYR A 185 -5.00 -16.64 3.90
N HIS A 186 -4.58 -17.43 2.91
CA HIS A 186 -5.49 -18.21 2.05
C HIS A 186 -5.68 -19.67 2.47
N GLU A 187 -5.23 -20.05 3.67
CA GLU A 187 -5.50 -21.34 4.28
C GLU A 187 -5.78 -21.21 5.77
N CYS A 188 -6.48 -22.19 6.34
CA CYS A 188 -6.75 -22.26 7.78
C CYS A 188 -6.39 -23.66 8.33
N TYR A 189 -5.41 -24.31 7.70
CA TYR A 189 -4.80 -25.57 8.11
C TYR A 189 -3.90 -25.37 9.34
N HIS A 190 -3.22 -24.21 9.46
CA HIS A 190 -2.50 -23.84 10.68
C HIS A 190 -3.43 -23.47 11.85
N CYS A 191 -4.65 -23.00 11.57
CA CYS A 191 -5.54 -22.38 12.55
C CYS A 191 -5.75 -23.19 13.85
N PRO A 192 -6.07 -24.51 13.80
CA PRO A 192 -6.33 -25.29 15.01
C PRO A 192 -5.14 -25.36 15.98
N LEU A 193 -3.92 -25.17 15.46
CA LEU A 193 -2.68 -25.26 16.23
C LEU A 193 -2.21 -23.91 16.80
N ILE A 194 -2.32 -22.82 16.01
CA ILE A 194 -1.74 -21.52 16.38
C ILE A 194 -2.75 -20.44 16.79
N HIS A 195 -4.04 -20.61 16.48
CA HIS A 195 -5.10 -19.65 16.79
C HIS A 195 -6.23 -20.24 17.68
N PRO A 196 -5.94 -20.71 18.90
CA PRO A 196 -6.95 -21.32 19.77
C PRO A 196 -8.09 -20.35 20.16
N GLN A 197 -7.89 -19.04 20.06
CA GLN A 197 -8.96 -18.04 20.20
C GLN A 197 -9.82 -17.93 18.93
N LEU A 198 -9.22 -17.88 17.74
CA LEU A 198 -9.96 -17.80 16.46
C LEU A 198 -10.87 -19.02 16.26
N CYS A 199 -10.36 -20.21 16.58
CA CYS A 199 -11.14 -21.45 16.47
C CYS A 199 -12.31 -21.55 17.47
N ARG A 200 -12.44 -20.64 18.45
CA ARG A 200 -13.64 -20.51 19.30
C ARG A 200 -14.75 -19.70 18.64
N VAL A 201 -14.42 -18.83 17.69
CA VAL A 201 -15.38 -17.91 17.03
C VAL A 201 -15.68 -18.28 15.58
N SER A 202 -14.79 -19.03 14.91
CA SER A 202 -15.00 -19.54 13.56
C SER A 202 -14.52 -20.99 13.40
N PRO A 203 -15.30 -21.89 12.76
CA PRO A 203 -14.83 -23.24 12.48
C PRO A 203 -13.75 -23.19 11.38
N PRO A 204 -12.51 -23.65 11.62
CA PRO A 204 -11.41 -23.52 10.66
C PRO A 204 -11.65 -24.30 9.35
N GLY A 205 -12.44 -25.37 9.40
CA GLY A 205 -12.86 -26.15 8.22
C GLY A 205 -14.05 -25.58 7.43
N SER A 206 -14.58 -24.41 7.79
CA SER A 206 -15.76 -23.81 7.11
C SER A 206 -15.43 -23.03 5.84
N GLY A 207 -14.15 -22.72 5.62
CA GLY A 207 -13.66 -21.87 4.54
C GLY A 207 -13.93 -22.40 3.13
N GLN A 208 -14.43 -21.51 2.28
CA GLN A 208 -14.80 -21.79 0.90
C GLN A 208 -14.28 -20.70 -0.03
N ASN A 209 -14.00 -21.07 -1.28
CA ASN A 209 -13.71 -20.11 -2.35
C ASN A 209 -14.88 -20.04 -3.32
N TYR A 210 -15.16 -18.85 -3.84
CA TYR A 210 -16.04 -18.67 -4.98
C TYR A 210 -15.26 -18.82 -6.29
N ALA A 211 -15.92 -19.39 -7.31
CA ALA A 211 -15.46 -19.29 -8.69
C ALA A 211 -15.94 -17.96 -9.28
N GLY A 212 -15.05 -16.95 -9.27
CA GLY A 212 -15.31 -15.60 -9.77
C GLY A 212 -14.49 -15.24 -11.02
N ALA A 213 -14.66 -14.00 -11.47
CA ALA A 213 -13.92 -13.38 -12.57
C ALA A 213 -13.15 -12.15 -12.06
N GLY A 214 -11.97 -11.90 -12.63
CA GLY A 214 -11.07 -10.83 -12.21
C GLY A 214 -9.90 -11.33 -11.37
N ALA A 215 -9.06 -10.38 -10.92
CA ALA A 215 -7.81 -10.63 -10.23
C ALA A 215 -8.01 -10.74 -8.70
N TRP A 216 -8.85 -11.67 -8.26
CA TRP A 216 -9.09 -11.90 -6.84
C TRP A 216 -9.32 -13.39 -6.54
N ILE A 217 -9.14 -13.78 -5.28
CA ILE A 217 -9.44 -15.13 -4.78
C ILE A 217 -9.99 -15.03 -3.36
N GLY A 218 -11.04 -15.80 -3.06
CA GLY A 218 -11.64 -15.77 -1.72
C GLY A 218 -13.08 -16.26 -1.63
N GLY A 219 -13.66 -16.12 -0.45
CA GLY A 219 -15.03 -16.50 -0.14
C GLY A 219 -15.30 -16.53 1.38
N PRO A 220 -16.39 -17.18 1.81
CA PRO A 220 -16.85 -17.12 3.19
C PRO A 220 -16.16 -18.14 4.11
N MET A 221 -15.98 -17.75 5.36
CA MET A 221 -15.89 -18.62 6.54
C MET A 221 -17.09 -18.34 7.45
N GLN A 222 -17.54 -19.35 8.20
CA GLN A 222 -18.70 -19.22 9.08
C GLN A 222 -18.30 -18.71 10.49
N LEU A 223 -19.24 -18.06 11.17
CA LEU A 223 -19.17 -17.80 12.61
C LEU A 223 -19.88 -18.91 13.39
N MET A 224 -19.33 -19.31 14.55
CA MET A 224 -19.98 -20.25 15.48
C MET A 224 -21.37 -19.74 15.91
N ALA A 225 -22.33 -20.63 16.17
CA ALA A 225 -23.76 -20.31 16.26
C ALA A 225 -24.10 -19.03 17.06
N ASP A 226 -23.57 -18.88 18.28
CA ASP A 226 -23.90 -17.78 19.21
C ASP A 226 -22.97 -16.55 19.12
N VAL A 227 -22.06 -16.57 18.14
CA VAL A 227 -21.04 -15.54 17.88
C VAL A 227 -21.58 -14.52 16.87
N GLU A 228 -21.46 -13.24 17.21
CA GLU A 228 -21.87 -12.09 16.38
C GLU A 228 -20.77 -11.63 15.43
N THR A 229 -19.50 -11.73 15.86
CA THR A 229 -18.32 -11.32 15.09
C THR A 229 -17.05 -11.98 15.64
N MET A 230 -15.91 -11.76 15.00
CA MET A 230 -14.63 -12.25 15.54
C MET A 230 -14.08 -11.25 16.57
N SER A 231 -14.14 -11.68 17.84
CA SER A 231 -13.67 -10.97 19.03
C SER A 231 -13.36 -12.02 20.12
N PHE A 232 -12.87 -11.60 21.30
CA PHE A 232 -12.48 -12.55 22.36
C PHE A 232 -13.65 -13.30 23.00
N ASP A 233 -14.82 -12.67 23.09
CA ASP A 233 -16.07 -13.21 23.64
C ASP A 233 -17.11 -13.55 22.55
N GLY A 234 -16.78 -13.27 21.29
CA GLY A 234 -17.68 -13.42 20.15
C GLY A 234 -18.76 -12.35 20.03
N LYS A 235 -18.71 -11.29 20.87
CA LYS A 235 -19.67 -10.17 20.86
C LYS A 235 -19.17 -8.97 20.05
N SER A 236 -20.10 -8.23 19.48
CA SER A 236 -19.81 -6.97 18.80
C SER A 236 -19.86 -5.79 19.78
N GLY A 237 -18.80 -4.97 19.78
CA GLY A 237 -18.79 -3.63 20.37
C GLY A 237 -19.10 -2.52 19.36
N GLY A 238 -19.61 -2.86 18.18
CA GLY A 238 -19.92 -1.93 17.08
C GLY A 238 -21.40 -1.94 16.70
N LEU A 239 -21.69 -1.56 15.45
CA LEU A 239 -23.02 -1.72 14.85
C LEU A 239 -22.92 -2.67 13.65
N PRO A 240 -23.85 -3.64 13.49
CA PRO A 240 -23.91 -4.46 12.29
C PRO A 240 -24.08 -3.61 11.02
N LEU A 241 -23.33 -3.94 9.98
CA LEU A 241 -23.38 -3.25 8.69
C LEU A 241 -24.80 -3.38 8.09
N PRO A 242 -25.45 -2.26 7.73
CA PRO A 242 -26.91 -2.21 7.59
C PRO A 242 -27.45 -3.03 6.43
N ARG A 243 -26.67 -3.19 5.34
CA ARG A 243 -27.12 -3.88 4.11
C ARG A 243 -26.84 -5.38 4.08
N LEU A 244 -26.25 -5.96 5.13
CA LEU A 244 -25.98 -7.40 5.20
C LEU A 244 -27.25 -8.19 5.49
N SER A 245 -27.48 -9.23 4.69
CA SER A 245 -28.54 -10.23 4.92
C SER A 245 -28.30 -11.02 6.21
N ALA A 246 -29.35 -11.69 6.71
CA ALA A 246 -29.22 -12.55 7.88
C ALA A 246 -28.15 -13.65 7.70
N GLU A 247 -28.01 -14.22 6.50
CA GLU A 247 -26.96 -15.20 6.17
C GLU A 247 -25.56 -14.58 6.12
N GLN A 248 -25.42 -13.39 5.52
CA GLN A 248 -24.13 -12.68 5.47
C GLN A 248 -23.63 -12.31 6.87
N ARG A 249 -24.53 -11.94 7.79
CA ARG A 249 -24.21 -11.68 9.21
C ARG A 249 -23.74 -12.93 9.98
N ARG A 250 -23.86 -14.14 9.41
CA ARG A 250 -23.31 -15.39 9.97
C ARG A 250 -21.95 -15.78 9.39
N SER A 251 -21.36 -14.94 8.54
CA SER A 251 -20.12 -15.22 7.82
C SER A 251 -19.11 -14.08 7.95
N VAL A 252 -17.84 -14.40 7.72
CA VAL A 252 -16.77 -13.44 7.43
C VAL A 252 -16.22 -13.77 6.06
N PHE A 253 -16.09 -12.78 5.19
CA PHE A 253 -15.64 -12.99 3.81
C PHE A 253 -14.18 -12.59 3.67
N TYR A 254 -13.34 -13.54 3.26
CA TYR A 254 -11.90 -13.35 3.07
C TYR A 254 -11.59 -13.28 1.58
N TYR A 255 -11.13 -12.12 1.11
CA TYR A 255 -10.69 -11.90 -0.28
C TYR A 255 -9.25 -11.40 -0.35
N GLY A 256 -8.43 -12.02 -1.19
CA GLY A 256 -7.17 -11.47 -1.67
C GLY A 256 -7.44 -10.79 -3.02
N VAL A 257 -7.02 -9.53 -3.14
CA VAL A 257 -7.27 -8.66 -4.30
C VAL A 257 -5.92 -8.26 -4.92
N GLY A 258 -5.69 -8.73 -6.13
CA GLY A 258 -4.41 -8.64 -6.82
C GLY A 258 -3.26 -9.21 -5.99
N ALA A 259 -2.19 -8.43 -5.89
CA ALA A 259 -0.96 -8.83 -5.21
C ALA A 259 -0.89 -8.43 -3.73
N ASN A 260 -1.64 -7.41 -3.31
CA ASN A 260 -1.24 -6.62 -2.13
C ASN A 260 -2.37 -6.10 -1.23
N LEU A 261 -3.63 -6.42 -1.49
CA LEU A 261 -4.75 -6.06 -0.61
C LEU A 261 -5.50 -7.32 -0.18
N LEU A 262 -5.53 -7.57 1.12
CA LEU A 262 -6.35 -8.62 1.74
C LEU A 262 -7.51 -7.94 2.47
N LEU A 263 -8.71 -8.48 2.31
CA LEU A 263 -9.97 -7.96 2.85
C LEU A 263 -10.65 -9.06 3.67
N SER A 264 -10.83 -8.83 4.97
CA SER A 264 -11.65 -9.66 5.86
C SER A 264 -12.89 -8.86 6.24
N LEU A 265 -14.03 -9.21 5.62
CA LEU A 265 -15.28 -8.49 5.76
C LEU A 265 -16.13 -9.15 6.85
N HIS A 266 -16.29 -8.48 8.00
CA HIS A 266 -17.07 -8.96 9.14
C HIS A 266 -18.49 -8.38 9.13
N PRO A 267 -19.41 -8.91 9.96
CA PRO A 267 -20.78 -8.40 10.05
C PRO A 267 -20.91 -6.94 10.50
N ASP A 268 -19.88 -6.38 11.14
CA ASP A 268 -19.89 -5.11 11.89
C ASP A 268 -18.66 -4.21 11.63
N TYR A 269 -17.57 -4.78 11.08
CA TYR A 269 -16.38 -4.04 10.66
C TYR A 269 -15.72 -4.68 9.43
N VAL A 270 -14.72 -4.01 8.86
CA VAL A 270 -13.87 -4.58 7.81
C VAL A 270 -12.42 -4.43 8.23
N LEU A 271 -11.71 -5.55 8.35
CA LEU A 271 -10.26 -5.55 8.47
C LEU A 271 -9.65 -5.62 7.07
N THR A 272 -8.65 -4.78 6.82
CA THR A 272 -7.80 -4.90 5.63
C THR A 272 -6.36 -5.13 6.03
N HIS A 273 -5.62 -5.91 5.24
CA HIS A 273 -4.17 -6.01 5.32
C HIS A 273 -3.59 -5.57 3.97
N ARG A 274 -2.91 -4.43 3.94
CA ARG A 274 -2.23 -3.93 2.74
C ARG A 274 -0.74 -4.26 2.83
N LEU A 275 -0.24 -5.03 1.87
CA LEU A 275 1.14 -5.47 1.80
C LEU A 275 1.97 -4.45 0.99
N GLU A 276 3.17 -4.18 1.47
CA GLU A 276 4.22 -3.42 0.79
C GLU A 276 5.51 -4.28 0.81
N PRO A 277 5.86 -4.95 -0.30
CA PRO A 277 7.12 -5.69 -0.40
C PRO A 277 8.30 -4.72 -0.36
N LEU A 278 9.15 -4.82 0.66
CA LEU A 278 10.30 -3.93 0.87
C LEU A 278 11.61 -4.52 0.36
N ALA A 279 11.73 -5.85 0.44
CA ALA A 279 12.88 -6.64 -0.01
C ALA A 279 12.42 -8.10 -0.25
N PRO A 280 13.28 -9.00 -0.79
CA PRO A 280 12.92 -10.41 -0.96
C PRO A 280 12.54 -11.08 0.37
N ASP A 281 13.11 -10.61 1.48
CA ASP A 281 12.94 -11.12 2.84
C ASP A 281 12.32 -10.08 3.80
N ARG A 282 11.72 -8.99 3.28
CA ARG A 282 11.03 -7.97 4.09
C ARG A 282 9.71 -7.56 3.46
N THR A 283 8.66 -7.59 4.28
CA THR A 283 7.32 -7.12 3.88
C THR A 283 6.75 -6.26 5.00
N ARG A 284 6.25 -5.07 4.67
CA ARG A 284 5.41 -4.30 5.58
C ARG A 284 3.95 -4.67 5.37
N VAL A 285 3.21 -4.82 6.46
CA VAL A 285 1.77 -5.03 6.46
C VAL A 285 1.12 -3.90 7.23
N GLU A 286 0.28 -3.12 6.56
CA GLU A 286 -0.59 -2.11 7.17
C GLU A 286 -1.97 -2.72 7.39
N CYS A 287 -2.41 -2.83 8.63
CA CYS A 287 -3.74 -3.29 9.00
C CYS A 287 -4.64 -2.10 9.32
N GLN A 288 -5.83 -2.03 8.72
CA GLN A 288 -6.83 -1.01 9.02
C GLN A 288 -8.17 -1.66 9.36
N TRP A 289 -8.78 -1.23 10.47
CA TRP A 289 -10.12 -1.62 10.88
C TRP A 289 -11.09 -0.49 10.52
N LEU A 290 -11.99 -0.78 9.58
CA LEU A 290 -12.97 0.15 9.03
C LEU A 290 -14.35 -0.14 9.64
N PHE A 291 -15.03 0.90 10.10
CA PHE A 291 -16.34 0.82 10.74
C PHE A 291 -17.35 1.75 10.06
N HIS A 292 -18.64 1.48 10.24
CA HIS A 292 -19.69 2.41 9.83
C HIS A 292 -19.57 3.74 10.61
N PRO A 293 -19.78 4.92 9.99
CA PRO A 293 -19.71 6.21 10.68
C PRO A 293 -20.55 6.26 11.96
N ASP A 294 -21.77 5.72 11.93
CA ASP A 294 -22.68 5.71 13.09
C ASP A 294 -22.14 4.89 14.26
N ALA A 295 -21.37 3.82 13.99
CA ALA A 295 -20.72 3.05 15.04
C ALA A 295 -19.63 3.90 15.71
N ILE A 296 -18.83 4.62 14.91
CA ILE A 296 -17.78 5.52 15.42
C ILE A 296 -18.37 6.71 16.21
N ALA A 297 -19.55 7.18 15.81
CA ALA A 297 -20.26 8.28 16.48
C ALA A 297 -21.02 7.84 17.75
N ALA A 298 -21.20 6.54 18.00
CA ALA A 298 -21.97 6.04 19.13
C ALA A 298 -21.28 6.35 20.47
N PRO A 299 -22.02 6.80 21.51
CA PRO A 299 -21.46 7.02 22.84
C PRO A 299 -20.77 5.76 23.40
N GLY A 300 -19.52 5.90 23.84
CA GLY A 300 -18.74 4.78 24.40
C GLY A 300 -18.15 3.81 23.36
N PHE A 301 -18.26 4.09 22.05
CA PHE A 301 -17.65 3.25 21.03
C PHE A 301 -16.14 3.07 21.24
N SER A 302 -15.69 1.82 21.11
CA SER A 302 -14.27 1.46 21.09
C SER A 302 -14.04 0.34 20.08
N PRO A 303 -13.09 0.49 19.12
CA PRO A 303 -12.76 -0.58 18.18
C PRO A 303 -11.92 -1.71 18.83
N ALA A 304 -11.58 -1.61 20.11
CA ALA A 304 -10.63 -2.50 20.80
C ALA A 304 -11.01 -3.99 20.72
N TYR A 305 -12.31 -4.33 20.81
CA TYR A 305 -12.79 -5.71 20.74
C TYR A 305 -12.38 -6.44 19.44
N ALA A 306 -12.30 -5.69 18.33
CA ALA A 306 -11.86 -6.17 17.02
C ALA A 306 -10.35 -5.98 16.81
N VAL A 307 -9.80 -4.85 17.28
CA VAL A 307 -8.38 -4.50 17.10
C VAL A 307 -7.47 -5.41 17.91
N ASP A 308 -7.75 -5.63 19.20
CA ASP A 308 -6.87 -6.39 20.09
C ASP A 308 -6.93 -7.89 19.77
N PHE A 309 -8.11 -8.39 19.38
CA PHE A 309 -8.30 -9.75 18.88
C PHE A 309 -7.45 -10.01 17.64
N TRP A 310 -7.54 -9.13 16.62
CA TRP A 310 -6.79 -9.30 15.39
C TRP A 310 -5.31 -8.93 15.53
N ASP A 311 -4.90 -8.02 16.41
CA ASP A 311 -3.49 -7.76 16.72
C ASP A 311 -2.83 -9.02 17.33
N MET A 312 -3.53 -9.73 18.22
CA MET A 312 -3.09 -11.02 18.73
C MET A 312 -2.99 -12.08 17.61
N THR A 313 -4.04 -12.26 16.80
CA THR A 313 -4.08 -13.27 15.72
C THR A 313 -2.98 -13.00 14.68
N ASN A 314 -2.87 -11.75 14.19
CA ASN A 314 -1.81 -11.34 13.28
C ASN A 314 -0.41 -11.62 13.84
N ARG A 315 -0.16 -11.43 15.14
CA ARG A 315 1.14 -11.78 15.75
C ARG A 315 1.39 -13.28 15.86
N GLN A 316 0.35 -14.11 15.91
CA GLN A 316 0.49 -15.57 15.80
C GLN A 316 0.91 -15.93 14.36
N ASP A 317 0.26 -15.34 13.35
CA ASP A 317 0.63 -15.48 11.93
C ASP A 317 2.06 -15.02 11.65
N TRP A 318 2.42 -13.81 12.06
CA TRP A 318 3.76 -13.24 11.83
C TRP A 318 4.86 -14.15 12.38
N ARG A 319 4.65 -14.75 13.55
CA ARG A 319 5.60 -15.73 14.12
C ARG A 319 5.69 -17.01 13.28
N ALA A 320 4.59 -17.46 12.66
CA ALA A 320 4.56 -18.63 11.79
C ALA A 320 5.23 -18.32 10.42
N VAL A 321 4.83 -17.22 9.79
CA VAL A 321 5.37 -16.71 8.51
C VAL A 321 6.88 -16.45 8.59
N GLU A 322 7.39 -15.82 9.66
CA GLU A 322 8.82 -15.60 9.85
C GLU A 322 9.59 -16.90 10.13
N ARG A 323 8.95 -17.91 10.75
CA ARG A 323 9.53 -19.27 10.89
C ARG A 323 9.59 -19.98 9.54
N ALA A 324 8.53 -19.89 8.74
CA ALA A 324 8.50 -20.42 7.38
C ALA A 324 9.59 -19.77 6.51
N ALA A 325 9.74 -18.45 6.56
CA ALA A 325 10.79 -17.72 5.83
C ALA A 325 12.20 -18.22 6.18
N ARG A 326 12.51 -18.41 7.48
CA ARG A 326 13.79 -19.03 7.91
C ARG A 326 13.95 -20.46 7.39
N GLY A 327 12.87 -21.24 7.39
CA GLY A 327 12.84 -22.59 6.81
C GLY A 327 13.15 -22.60 5.30
N VAL A 328 12.54 -21.70 4.54
CA VAL A 328 12.76 -21.57 3.09
C VAL A 328 14.19 -21.12 2.77
N VAL A 329 14.83 -20.29 3.59
CA VAL A 329 16.24 -19.91 3.40
C VAL A 329 17.20 -21.10 3.61
N ALA A 330 16.86 -22.07 4.48
CA ALA A 330 17.74 -23.18 4.86
C ALA A 330 18.18 -24.07 3.67
N ARG A 331 19.41 -24.61 3.71
CA ARG A 331 20.01 -25.38 2.59
C ARG A 331 19.20 -26.59 2.13
N LEU A 332 18.38 -27.18 3.00
CA LEU A 332 17.57 -28.37 2.72
C LEU A 332 16.17 -28.07 2.14
N SER A 333 15.77 -26.80 2.03
CA SER A 333 14.46 -26.40 1.47
C SER A 333 14.31 -26.60 -0.04
N ALA A 334 15.32 -27.16 -0.70
CA ALA A 334 15.26 -27.58 -2.11
C ALA A 334 14.15 -28.62 -2.39
N ARG A 335 13.62 -29.30 -1.35
CA ARG A 335 12.41 -30.10 -1.47
C ARG A 335 11.17 -29.22 -1.45
N ARG A 336 10.48 -29.15 -2.60
CA ARG A 336 9.15 -28.54 -2.75
C ARG A 336 8.21 -29.07 -1.68
N VAL A 337 7.56 -28.17 -0.95
CA VAL A 337 6.51 -28.53 -0.02
C VAL A 337 5.33 -29.05 -0.85
N ARG A 338 5.06 -30.36 -0.75
CA ARG A 338 3.81 -30.92 -1.26
C ARG A 338 2.67 -30.32 -0.45
N PRO A 339 1.54 -29.94 -1.06
CA PRO A 339 0.37 -29.58 -0.28
C PRO A 339 0.00 -30.74 0.65
N ALA A 340 -0.47 -30.42 1.86
CA ALA A 340 -1.31 -31.36 2.56
C ALA A 340 -2.50 -31.71 1.64
N ARG A 341 -2.97 -32.97 1.66
CA ARG A 341 -4.18 -33.36 0.91
C ARG A 341 -5.28 -32.35 1.23
N ALA A 342 -5.93 -31.80 0.20
CA ALA A 342 -6.90 -30.70 0.31
C ALA A 342 -8.19 -31.13 1.04
N GLY A 343 -8.09 -31.37 2.34
CA GLY A 343 -9.20 -31.67 3.22
C GLY A 343 -9.88 -30.37 3.66
N GLY A 344 -10.84 -29.89 2.88
CA GLY A 344 -11.81 -28.88 3.37
C GLY A 344 -12.17 -27.79 2.37
N LEU A 345 -11.21 -27.26 1.60
CA LEU A 345 -11.49 -26.15 0.68
C LEU A 345 -12.44 -26.60 -0.45
N ARG A 346 -13.68 -26.09 -0.42
CA ARG A 346 -14.68 -26.30 -1.46
C ARG A 346 -14.80 -25.05 -2.32
N VAL A 347 -14.87 -25.23 -3.64
CA VAL A 347 -15.18 -24.17 -4.60
C VAL A 347 -16.68 -24.17 -4.90
N ARG A 348 -17.34 -23.01 -4.92
CA ARG A 348 -18.78 -22.86 -5.25
C ARG A 348 -19.01 -21.79 -6.33
N ASP A 349 -20.07 -21.94 -7.15
CA ASP A 349 -20.59 -20.82 -7.97
C ASP A 349 -21.24 -19.80 -7.01
N PRO A 350 -20.85 -18.51 -7.04
CA PRO A 350 -21.44 -17.49 -6.18
C PRO A 350 -22.94 -17.28 -6.39
N ARG A 351 -23.53 -17.79 -7.48
CA ARG A 351 -24.98 -17.70 -7.77
C ARG A 351 -25.83 -18.82 -7.15
N GLY A 352 -25.24 -19.67 -6.32
CA GLY A 352 -25.93 -20.80 -5.69
C GLY A 352 -26.30 -21.93 -6.67
N PRO A 353 -26.96 -23.00 -6.19
CA PRO A 353 -27.42 -24.07 -7.06
C PRO A 353 -28.50 -23.56 -8.01
N ARG A 354 -28.22 -23.57 -9.32
CA ARG A 354 -29.24 -23.30 -10.33
C ARG A 354 -30.33 -24.36 -10.20
N LEU A 355 -31.53 -23.95 -9.79
CA LEU A 355 -32.71 -24.81 -9.82
C LEU A 355 -32.81 -25.47 -11.22
N PRO A 356 -33.03 -26.79 -11.30
CA PRO A 356 -33.15 -27.44 -12.60
C PRO A 356 -34.30 -26.77 -13.35
N ARG A 357 -34.01 -26.26 -14.56
CA ARG A 357 -35.04 -25.71 -15.44
C ARG A 357 -36.10 -26.78 -15.64
N ARG A 358 -37.28 -26.61 -15.03
CA ARG A 358 -38.47 -27.39 -15.38
C ARG A 358 -38.60 -27.29 -16.89
N ARG A 359 -38.47 -28.42 -17.59
CA ARG A 359 -38.91 -28.51 -18.99
C ARG A 359 -40.42 -28.28 -18.93
N LEU A 360 -40.86 -27.11 -19.37
CA LEU A 360 -42.25 -26.93 -19.76
C LEU A 360 -42.46 -27.87 -20.95
N GLY A 361 -43.14 -28.99 -20.71
CA GLY A 361 -43.62 -29.85 -21.77
C GLY A 361 -44.59 -29.07 -22.66
N PRO A 362 -44.68 -29.38 -23.96
CA PRO A 362 -45.64 -28.71 -24.84
C PRO A 362 -47.06 -28.97 -24.32
N LEU A 363 -47.86 -27.89 -24.28
CA LEU A 363 -49.28 -27.97 -23.97
C LEU A 363 -49.96 -28.87 -25.00
N ALA A 364 -50.68 -29.89 -24.52
CA ALA A 364 -51.56 -30.68 -25.37
C ALA A 364 -52.66 -29.77 -25.93
N ARG A 365 -52.87 -29.84 -27.24
CA ARG A 365 -54.12 -29.43 -27.88
C ARG A 365 -54.83 -30.70 -28.30
N ASP A 366 -55.89 -31.05 -27.57
CA ASP A 366 -56.88 -31.99 -28.07
C ASP A 366 -57.65 -31.34 -29.22
N GLY A 367 -58.06 -32.13 -30.22
CA GLY A 367 -59.08 -31.70 -31.16
C GLY A 367 -58.96 -32.20 -32.59
N VAL A 368 -59.86 -33.13 -32.92
CA VAL A 368 -60.42 -33.43 -34.26
C VAL A 368 -59.60 -34.34 -35.18
N ALA A 369 -60.30 -35.37 -35.66
CA ALA A 369 -59.81 -36.45 -36.50
C ALA A 369 -59.90 -36.12 -38.01
N GLN A 370 -59.11 -36.83 -38.82
CA GLN A 370 -59.57 -37.40 -40.09
C GLN A 370 -58.64 -38.54 -40.57
N ALA A 371 -59.13 -39.36 -41.50
CA ALA A 371 -58.54 -40.65 -41.86
C ALA A 371 -58.02 -40.70 -43.31
N GLY A 372 -57.17 -41.70 -43.63
CA GLY A 372 -57.02 -42.26 -44.98
C GLY A 372 -55.68 -42.04 -45.70
N GLY A 373 -55.34 -42.98 -46.60
CA GLY A 373 -54.23 -42.91 -47.58
C GLY A 373 -52.86 -43.36 -47.06
N GLU A 374 -52.38 -44.59 -47.25
CA GLU A 374 -51.92 -45.28 -48.48
C GLU A 374 -50.51 -44.92 -49.04
N ARG A 375 -49.57 -45.84 -48.78
CA ARG A 375 -48.65 -46.56 -49.72
C ARG A 375 -47.67 -45.83 -50.70
N ARG A 376 -46.53 -46.53 -50.88
CA ARG A 376 -45.46 -46.48 -51.95
C ARG A 376 -44.44 -45.34 -51.79
N ARG A 377 -43.11 -45.56 -51.79
CA ARG A 377 -42.13 -46.33 -52.62
C ARG A 377 -41.69 -45.61 -53.92
N GLY A 378 -40.37 -45.54 -54.14
CA GLY A 378 -39.66 -44.96 -55.30
C GLY A 378 -38.74 -43.82 -54.86
N GLU A 379 -37.42 -44.00 -54.69
CA GLU A 379 -36.33 -44.14 -55.68
C GLU A 379 -35.76 -42.82 -56.22
N SER A 380 -34.43 -42.80 -56.43
CA SER A 380 -33.61 -41.64 -56.81
C SER A 380 -33.28 -41.65 -58.30
N PRO A 381 -32.96 -40.49 -58.91
CA PRO A 381 -31.67 -40.42 -59.62
C PRO A 381 -30.95 -39.05 -59.56
N ARG A 382 -29.84 -38.94 -60.32
CA ARG A 382 -28.91 -37.80 -60.47
C ARG A 382 -29.13 -37.14 -61.87
N ARG A 383 -28.46 -36.09 -62.37
CA ARG A 383 -27.18 -35.40 -62.03
C ARG A 383 -27.06 -34.04 -62.78
N GLY A 384 -26.54 -32.98 -62.15
CA GLY A 384 -26.04 -31.75 -62.83
C GLY A 384 -27.03 -30.57 -62.94
N GLY A 385 -26.61 -29.29 -62.97
CA GLY A 385 -25.29 -28.73 -62.65
C GLY A 385 -25.10 -27.23 -63.02
N ILE A 386 -24.40 -26.46 -62.15
CA ILE A 386 -23.68 -25.17 -62.41
C ILE A 386 -24.57 -23.88 -62.58
N PRO A 387 -24.16 -22.64 -62.19
CA PRO A 387 -23.03 -22.13 -61.36
C PRO A 387 -23.42 -21.22 -60.14
N THR A 388 -22.41 -20.88 -59.31
CA THR A 388 -22.22 -19.62 -58.48
C THR A 388 -23.44 -18.83 -57.95
N THR A 389 -23.62 -18.52 -56.67
CA THR A 389 -22.74 -18.42 -55.46
C THR A 389 -23.54 -18.89 -54.21
N CYS A 390 -23.15 -18.78 -52.93
CA CYS A 390 -21.97 -18.21 -52.25
C CYS A 390 -21.68 -19.03 -50.95
N PRO A 391 -20.41 -19.26 -50.52
CA PRO A 391 -20.11 -20.23 -49.48
C PRO A 391 -19.63 -19.63 -48.14
N PHE A 392 -20.04 -20.21 -47.01
CA PHE A 392 -19.22 -20.21 -45.78
C PHE A 392 -19.40 -21.50 -44.98
N GLY A 393 -18.35 -22.33 -44.99
CA GLY A 393 -18.19 -23.48 -44.11
C GLY A 393 -16.76 -23.54 -43.58
N HIS A 394 -16.63 -23.82 -42.28
CA HIS A 394 -15.44 -24.24 -41.52
C HIS A 394 -14.03 -23.70 -41.89
N VAL A 395 -13.46 -22.89 -40.98
CA VAL A 395 -12.02 -22.91 -40.64
C VAL A 395 -11.84 -22.48 -39.16
N PRO A 396 -10.70 -22.78 -38.50
CA PRO A 396 -10.65 -23.01 -37.05
C PRO A 396 -10.22 -21.78 -36.24
N TRP A 397 -10.33 -21.90 -34.91
CA TRP A 397 -9.83 -20.91 -33.96
C TRP A 397 -8.33 -20.64 -34.15
N ARG A 398 -8.01 -19.47 -34.72
CA ARG A 398 -6.64 -18.96 -34.82
C ARG A 398 -6.20 -18.35 -33.48
N ALA A 399 -5.18 -18.93 -32.87
CA ALA A 399 -4.35 -18.20 -31.91
C ALA A 399 -3.30 -17.36 -32.64
N ARG A 400 -3.00 -16.15 -32.12
CA ARG A 400 -1.78 -15.27 -32.28
C ARG A 400 -2.17 -13.77 -32.38
N PRO A 401 -1.23 -12.83 -32.12
CA PRO A 401 -0.17 -12.86 -31.10
C PRO A 401 0.06 -11.50 -30.40
N ALA A 402 0.59 -11.51 -29.16
CA ALA A 402 1.14 -10.29 -28.53
C ALA A 402 2.37 -10.57 -27.62
N ALA A 403 3.25 -11.51 -27.99
CA ALA A 403 4.55 -11.72 -27.34
C ALA A 403 5.51 -12.55 -28.22
N ALA A 404 6.11 -11.94 -29.24
CA ALA A 404 7.21 -12.56 -30.01
C ALA A 404 8.04 -11.56 -30.82
N ARG A 405 9.10 -11.00 -30.23
CA ARG A 405 10.29 -10.54 -30.98
C ARG A 405 11.52 -10.65 -30.07
N LEU A 406 12.63 -11.13 -30.66
CA LEU A 406 13.99 -11.30 -30.09
C LEU A 406 14.32 -12.61 -29.35
N VAL A 407 14.24 -13.73 -30.07
CA VAL A 407 15.31 -14.76 -30.04
C VAL A 407 15.62 -15.19 -31.48
N ALA A 408 16.67 -14.63 -32.08
CA ALA A 408 17.33 -15.17 -33.27
C ALA A 408 18.71 -14.51 -33.45
N LEU A 409 19.72 -15.07 -32.79
CA LEU A 409 21.09 -15.17 -33.31
C LEU A 409 21.83 -16.18 -32.44
N ARG A 410 22.07 -17.37 -33.00
CA ARG A 410 22.86 -18.44 -32.37
C ARG A 410 23.98 -18.80 -33.35
N SER A 411 25.18 -19.00 -32.83
CA SER A 411 26.31 -19.67 -33.49
C SER A 411 27.02 -18.92 -34.63
N LEU A 412 28.10 -18.23 -34.27
CA LEU A 412 29.37 -18.31 -35.02
C LEU A 412 30.46 -18.78 -34.04
N ALA A 413 31.57 -19.28 -34.58
CA ALA A 413 32.35 -20.36 -33.96
C ALA A 413 33.50 -19.93 -33.02
N CYS A 414 34.16 -20.95 -32.45
CA CYS A 414 35.47 -20.91 -31.78
C CYS A 414 36.56 -20.30 -32.74
N ALA A 415 37.76 -19.88 -32.33
CA ALA A 415 38.61 -20.32 -31.21
C ALA A 415 39.53 -19.17 -30.66
N PRO A 416 40.82 -19.35 -30.27
CA PRO A 416 41.23 -19.32 -28.87
C PRO A 416 42.32 -18.26 -28.49
N ALA A 417 42.80 -18.35 -27.24
CA ALA A 417 43.86 -17.56 -26.57
C ALA A 417 43.42 -16.17 -26.03
N ALA A 418 44.03 -15.60 -24.97
CA ALA A 418 45.24 -16.00 -24.23
C ALA A 418 45.08 -15.86 -22.70
N ARG A 419 46.03 -16.44 -21.94
CA ARG A 419 46.07 -16.39 -20.46
C ARG A 419 46.62 -15.05 -19.96
N LEU A 420 45.90 -14.38 -19.05
CA LEU A 420 46.50 -13.46 -18.07
C LEU A 420 45.84 -13.65 -16.70
N ARG A 421 46.65 -13.99 -15.70
CA ARG A 421 46.27 -14.04 -14.27
C ARG A 421 46.82 -12.80 -13.56
N PRO A 422 46.04 -12.17 -12.68
CA PRO A 422 46.57 -11.56 -11.46
C PRO A 422 46.37 -12.51 -10.27
N HIS A 423 47.41 -12.68 -9.45
CA HIS A 423 47.32 -13.42 -8.19
C HIS A 423 46.66 -12.57 -7.11
N ILE A 424 45.51 -12.99 -6.59
CA ILE A 424 45.04 -12.64 -5.24
C ILE A 424 44.53 -13.94 -4.61
N GLY A 425 45.10 -14.32 -3.46
CA GLY A 425 44.78 -15.57 -2.76
C GLY A 425 43.40 -15.56 -2.09
N PRO A 426 42.82 -16.72 -1.78
CA PRO A 426 41.53 -16.80 -1.10
C PRO A 426 41.65 -16.30 0.36
N PRO A 427 40.68 -15.51 0.87
CA PRO A 427 40.62 -15.17 2.28
C PRO A 427 40.31 -16.43 3.11
N ARG A 428 40.87 -16.50 4.33
CA ARG A 428 40.62 -17.60 5.28
C ARG A 428 39.13 -17.62 5.68
N PRO A 429 38.53 -18.81 5.91
CA PRO A 429 37.18 -18.90 6.46
C PRO A 429 37.16 -18.36 7.89
N ALA A 430 36.21 -17.47 8.18
CA ALA A 430 35.91 -17.04 9.54
C ALA A 430 35.13 -18.14 10.28
N GLU A 431 35.43 -18.33 11.57
CA GLU A 431 34.72 -19.29 12.42
C GLU A 431 33.25 -18.91 12.61
N PRO A 432 32.33 -19.89 12.69
CA PRO A 432 30.91 -19.61 12.91
C PRO A 432 30.67 -19.18 14.37
N ALA A 433 30.33 -17.90 14.56
CA ALA A 433 29.89 -17.40 15.86
C ALA A 433 28.62 -18.15 16.32
N ILE A 434 28.73 -18.83 17.46
CA ILE A 434 27.61 -19.56 18.09
C ILE A 434 26.65 -18.53 18.70
N LEU A 435 25.47 -18.38 18.09
CA LEU A 435 24.38 -17.60 18.68
C LEU A 435 23.78 -18.37 19.87
N PRO A 436 23.64 -17.74 21.06
CA PRO A 436 23.02 -18.39 22.20
C PRO A 436 21.51 -18.61 21.95
N PRO A 437 20.94 -19.74 22.42
CA PRO A 437 19.51 -19.97 22.30
C PRO A 437 18.72 -19.01 23.23
N HIS A 438 17.49 -18.71 22.85
CA HIS A 438 16.49 -17.95 23.65
C HIS A 438 16.64 -16.42 23.74
N ALA A 439 17.19 -15.74 22.73
CA ALA A 439 16.78 -14.35 22.50
C ALA A 439 15.30 -14.30 22.07
N ARG A 440 14.41 -13.71 22.89
CA ARG A 440 13.06 -13.33 22.43
C ARG A 440 13.24 -12.30 21.30
N PRO A 441 12.53 -12.42 20.15
CA PRO A 441 12.57 -11.38 19.14
C PRO A 441 12.08 -10.06 19.76
N PRO A 442 12.62 -8.90 19.34
CA PRO A 442 12.13 -7.61 19.81
C PRO A 442 10.62 -7.50 19.51
N PRO A 443 9.84 -6.81 20.36
CA PRO A 443 8.41 -6.64 20.11
C PRO A 443 8.22 -5.94 18.76
N TYR A 444 7.30 -6.47 17.93
CA TYR A 444 6.92 -5.83 16.67
C TYR A 444 6.57 -4.36 16.94
N ARG A 445 7.25 -3.43 16.24
CA ARG A 445 6.98 -1.99 16.36
C ARG A 445 5.61 -1.68 15.77
N VAL A 446 4.56 -1.76 16.60
CA VAL A 446 3.26 -1.20 16.24
C VAL A 446 3.38 0.31 16.25
N HIS A 447 3.57 0.86 15.06
CA HIS A 447 3.36 2.27 14.82
C HIS A 447 1.85 2.53 14.80
N ARG A 448 1.29 2.96 15.94
CA ARG A 448 -0.06 3.53 15.98
C ARG A 448 0.01 4.84 15.21
N VAL A 449 -0.47 4.84 13.96
CA VAL A 449 -0.43 6.02 13.10
C VAL A 449 -1.49 7.00 13.60
N ASP A 450 -1.06 7.98 14.40
CA ASP A 450 -1.92 9.03 14.91
C ASP A 450 -2.52 9.83 13.74
N ARG A 451 -3.81 10.18 13.80
CA ARG A 451 -4.60 10.72 12.65
C ARG A 451 -4.23 12.17 12.25
N ARG A 452 -2.99 12.61 12.44
CA ARG A 452 -2.56 14.00 12.18
C ARG A 452 -2.19 14.24 10.72
N CYS A 453 -3.22 14.28 9.87
CA CYS A 453 -3.23 15.15 8.68
C CYS A 453 -3.47 16.63 9.06
N SER A 454 -3.27 17.00 10.33
CA SER A 454 -3.43 18.35 10.87
C SER A 454 -2.08 19.04 11.12
N GLY A 455 -1.70 19.92 10.20
CA GLY A 455 -0.89 21.11 10.51
C GLY A 455 0.64 20.96 10.59
N VAL A 456 1.32 21.34 9.50
CA VAL A 456 2.28 22.48 9.43
C VAL A 456 3.57 22.53 10.30
N ASP A 457 3.67 21.85 11.44
CA ASP A 457 4.59 22.28 12.52
C ASP A 457 6.09 22.06 12.26
N ARG A 458 6.50 20.98 11.57
CA ARG A 458 7.95 20.71 11.38
C ARG A 458 8.62 21.55 10.29
N VAL A 459 7.91 21.89 9.22
CA VAL A 459 8.49 22.65 8.09
C VAL A 459 8.72 24.11 8.47
N ARG A 460 7.85 24.71 9.31
CA ARG A 460 8.04 26.08 9.80
C ARG A 460 9.12 26.21 10.88
N HIS A 461 9.29 25.21 11.75
CA HIS A 461 10.31 25.27 12.80
C HIS A 461 11.72 25.22 12.22
N ARG A 462 12.00 24.22 11.35
CA ARG A 462 13.34 24.03 10.78
C ARG A 462 13.79 25.18 9.87
N LEU A 463 12.88 25.75 9.06
CA LEU A 463 13.19 26.92 8.23
C LEU A 463 13.43 28.20 9.05
N ARG A 464 12.79 28.36 10.22
CA ARG A 464 13.12 29.47 11.13
C ARG A 464 14.46 29.26 11.81
N GLU A 465 14.74 28.06 12.32
CA GLU A 465 16.02 27.74 12.97
C GLU A 465 17.23 27.87 12.01
N GLU A 466 17.09 27.48 10.74
CA GLU A 466 18.16 27.65 9.76
C GLU A 466 18.36 29.11 9.32
N VAL A 467 17.30 29.91 9.22
CA VAL A 467 17.41 31.34 8.86
C VAL A 467 17.96 32.15 10.03
N ASP A 468 17.44 31.96 11.25
CA ASP A 468 17.94 32.64 12.45
C ASP A 468 19.35 32.17 12.82
N GLY A 469 19.66 30.87 12.65
CA GLY A 469 21.00 30.32 12.86
C GLY A 469 22.04 30.91 11.91
N ARG A 470 21.72 31.03 10.62
CA ARG A 470 22.61 31.66 9.62
C ARG A 470 22.75 33.16 9.84
N ALA A 471 21.69 33.87 10.22
CA ALA A 471 21.75 35.29 10.54
C ALA A 471 22.62 35.58 11.78
N ARG A 472 22.45 34.82 12.87
CA ARG A 472 23.25 34.97 14.10
C ARG A 472 24.73 34.62 13.87
N ALA A 473 25.02 33.54 13.15
CA ALA A 473 26.39 33.14 12.82
C ALA A 473 27.11 34.16 11.91
N GLY A 474 26.39 34.81 10.99
CA GLY A 474 26.92 35.89 10.14
C GLY A 474 27.28 37.14 10.93
N ALA A 475 26.37 37.61 11.79
CA ALA A 475 26.58 38.78 12.64
C ALA A 475 27.78 38.63 13.58
N ASP A 476 27.90 37.49 14.26
CA ASP A 476 28.95 37.26 15.26
C ASP A 476 30.35 37.15 14.60
N ARG A 477 30.44 36.54 13.40
CA ARG A 477 31.68 36.55 12.60
C ARG A 477 32.09 37.97 12.17
N GLN A 478 31.15 38.78 11.67
CA GLN A 478 31.45 40.17 11.27
C GLN A 478 31.86 41.03 12.47
N GLN A 479 31.25 40.85 13.64
CA GLN A 479 31.56 41.64 14.81
C GLN A 479 32.92 41.26 15.44
N ARG A 480 33.29 39.97 15.44
CA ARG A 480 34.63 39.51 15.85
C ARG A 480 35.73 39.99 14.91
N ALA A 481 35.53 39.90 13.59
CA ALA A 481 36.49 40.39 12.60
C ALA A 481 36.74 41.91 12.74
N ARG A 482 35.68 42.71 12.91
CA ARG A 482 35.78 44.17 13.13
C ARG A 482 36.48 44.54 14.44
N ARG A 483 36.32 43.75 15.51
CA ARG A 483 37.03 43.97 16.80
C ARG A 483 38.50 43.60 16.73
N ALA A 484 38.86 42.51 16.05
CA ALA A 484 40.25 42.10 15.83
C ALA A 484 41.02 43.14 14.99
N ALA A 485 40.46 43.54 13.84
CA ALA A 485 41.11 44.49 12.93
C ALA A 485 41.37 45.88 13.55
N ARG A 486 40.55 46.31 14.52
CA ARG A 486 40.73 47.59 15.23
C ARG A 486 41.76 47.55 16.36
N ARG A 487 42.04 46.39 16.96
CA ARG A 487 43.06 46.27 18.03
C ARG A 487 44.48 46.10 17.48
N ALA A 488 44.65 45.53 16.28
CA ALA A 488 45.96 45.24 15.71
C ALA A 488 46.63 46.41 14.93
N ARG A 489 46.03 47.61 14.89
CA ARG A 489 46.47 48.74 14.02
C ARG A 489 46.79 50.06 14.74
N ARG A 490 47.26 50.02 15.99
CA ARG A 490 47.85 51.19 16.66
C ARG A 490 49.34 50.95 16.97
N PRO A 491 50.27 51.67 16.32
CA PRO A 491 51.71 51.55 16.61
C PRO A 491 52.09 52.36 17.86
N ALA A 492 53.16 51.92 18.53
CA ALA A 492 53.81 52.66 19.60
C ALA A 492 54.67 53.81 19.05
N ARG A 493 54.94 54.82 19.89
CA ARG A 493 55.99 55.83 19.69
C ARG A 493 56.75 56.02 21.00
N ALA A 494 58.04 56.31 20.89
CA ALA A 494 58.95 56.65 21.97
C ALA A 494 59.57 58.04 21.71
N GLY A 495 60.06 58.72 22.75
CA GLY A 495 60.79 60.00 22.64
C GLY A 495 60.39 61.03 23.70
N ASP A 496 61.28 61.24 24.67
CA ASP A 496 61.25 62.19 25.81
C ASP A 496 61.84 63.58 25.36
N PRO A 497 62.10 64.63 26.20
CA PRO A 497 61.98 64.74 27.67
C PRO A 497 61.44 66.08 28.28
N ALA A 498 61.39 66.10 29.63
CA ALA A 498 61.58 67.23 30.57
C ALA A 498 60.39 68.13 31.00
N GLY A 499 60.28 68.43 32.32
CA GLY A 499 59.58 69.63 32.84
C GLY A 499 58.73 69.53 34.14
N ALA A 500 59.40 69.51 35.30
CA ALA A 500 58.98 69.97 36.66
C ALA A 500 57.50 70.28 37.09
N ASP A 501 57.11 69.62 38.20
CA ASP A 501 56.58 70.18 39.49
C ASP A 501 55.18 70.84 39.64
N ARG A 502 54.61 70.70 40.87
CA ARG A 502 53.40 71.30 41.49
C ARG A 502 52.04 70.76 41.01
N GLY A 503 50.98 70.60 41.84
CA GLY A 503 50.83 70.74 43.29
C GLY A 503 49.56 71.53 43.69
N ARG A 504 48.70 70.99 44.61
CA ARG A 504 47.55 71.66 45.30
C ARG A 504 46.34 72.07 44.40
N LEU A 505 45.07 72.30 44.82
CA LEU A 505 44.25 72.29 46.07
C LEU A 505 42.83 71.70 45.71
N ARG A 506 42.08 70.97 46.57
CA ARG A 506 41.16 71.34 47.68
C ARG A 506 40.02 72.37 47.38
N GLY A 507 38.79 71.99 47.75
CA GLY A 507 37.56 72.81 47.83
C GLY A 507 36.35 72.06 47.22
N ARG A 508 35.45 71.34 47.92
CA ARG A 508 34.63 71.52 49.15
C ARG A 508 33.48 72.54 49.01
N HIS A 509 32.30 72.11 49.50
CA HIS A 509 31.03 72.83 49.75
C HIS A 509 30.00 72.93 48.60
N LEU A 510 28.66 72.92 48.83
CA LEU A 510 27.83 72.50 50.00
C LEU A 510 26.34 72.32 49.57
N ARG A 511 25.63 71.41 50.27
CA ARG A 511 24.20 71.46 50.68
C ARG A 511 23.03 71.49 49.69
N ARG A 512 22.07 70.61 50.03
CA ARG A 512 20.58 70.75 50.04
C ARG A 512 19.86 70.84 48.67
N GLY A 513 18.71 70.19 48.45
CA GLY A 513 18.02 69.17 49.26
C GLY A 513 16.49 69.26 49.19
N ARG A 514 15.80 68.11 49.42
CA ARG A 514 14.32 67.92 49.49
C ARG A 514 13.55 68.22 48.18
N ALA A 515 12.30 67.82 47.99
CA ALA A 515 11.51 66.63 48.40
C ALA A 515 10.12 66.78 47.73
N GLY A 516 9.43 65.69 47.34
CA GLY A 516 8.07 65.83 46.78
C GLY A 516 7.45 64.54 46.25
N ARG A 517 6.55 63.95 47.04
CA ARG A 517 5.63 62.82 46.76
C ARG A 517 4.32 63.16 47.53
N PRO A 518 3.20 62.41 47.42
CA PRO A 518 2.67 61.52 46.38
C PRO A 518 1.14 61.77 46.14
N LEU A 519 0.36 60.70 45.85
CA LEU A 519 -1.14 60.57 45.83
C LEU A 519 -1.80 60.87 44.46
N ARG A 520 -2.88 60.18 43.99
CA ARG A 520 -3.66 59.02 44.50
C ARG A 520 -4.58 58.44 43.39
N ARG A 521 -5.07 57.19 43.58
CA ARG A 521 -6.22 56.52 42.91
C ARG A 521 -6.06 56.24 41.38
N GLY A 522 -6.70 55.23 40.80
CA GLY A 522 -7.50 54.14 41.38
C GLY A 522 -8.01 53.14 40.32
N GLU A 523 -8.52 52.01 40.83
CA GLU A 523 -9.51 51.08 40.23
C GLU A 523 -9.27 50.29 38.92
N ALA A 524 -9.45 48.98 39.07
CA ALA A 524 -10.20 48.04 38.23
C ALA A 524 -9.87 47.79 36.74
N GLY A 525 -9.71 46.49 36.41
CA GLY A 525 -10.54 45.91 35.33
C GLY A 525 -9.86 45.02 34.28
N GLN A 526 -10.07 43.70 34.42
CA GLN A 526 -10.23 42.70 33.35
C GLN A 526 -9.03 42.23 32.49
N ALA A 527 -8.83 40.90 32.54
CA ALA A 527 -8.53 39.92 31.47
C ALA A 527 -7.42 40.24 30.43
N LEU A 528 -6.40 39.39 30.30
CA LEU A 528 -6.50 38.00 29.78
C LEU A 528 -5.35 37.10 30.28
#